data_AF-A0A812SC37-F1
#
_entry.id   AF-A0A812SC37-F1
#
_cell.length_a   1.000
_cell.length_b   1.000
_cell.length_c   1.000
_cell.angle_alpha   90.00
_cell.angle_beta   90.00
_cell.angle_gamma   90.00
#
_symmetry.space_group_name_H-M   'P 1'
#
loop_
_entity.id
_entity.type
_entity.pdbx_description
1 polymer ?
#
loop_
_entity_poly.entity_id
_entity_poly.type
_entity_poly.pdbx_seq_one_letter_code
_entity_poly.pdbx_strand_id
1 'polypeptide(L)'
;MLEELRKLKQKNWDLSEVDPPDELPEDLPTAPAVEAGRPPTSRLFEGAGLPSDIKDLVQALQSLPAMDKRTMGGKCIPQTLAMEDFMMDQVGIQPLPGHYFVQGVKAFELPTPLKSLPPDKELVYHGKGQDGHPCSFKASVAEILEWQSSFRAYYASDVYTGDEGLQLLSRSLEGLSEAGEEAWKMKFAIRCSKNPVIMRFDGRVVPREVGDPVSSRIHLVSVCGIDFASRVHDHVDLTNYIKNWKEVYTFDDEGVPYVRHGRDFELSGTFAQLNVSKTLFDLKKMCRLRLKAQDDLGIQVVVEVGLGLGVFAGDAIGIGNTVRHLSALALQRVLQEETFKNIRLVVLSLPIFNKGDNYEYYEKVFTREKEPYTGAIPVLLMDQDMHAIALAAAGAGFMVGELNPADSHGVFGEYWQNFGPGTEEKLALTTCGLLTQHHAVNPMVMDNKSYVQMIASEPPKTPTSK
;
A
#
# COMPACT_ATOMS: atom_id res chain seq x y z
N MET A 1 20.58 10.00 -30.84
CA MET A 1 19.12 10.00 -31.09
C MET A 1 18.33 9.72 -29.81
N LEU A 2 18.48 8.57 -29.14
CA LEU A 2 17.88 8.32 -27.79
C LEU A 2 18.38 9.30 -26.71
N GLU A 3 19.69 9.62 -26.70
CA GLU A 3 20.29 10.63 -25.81
C GLU A 3 19.76 12.06 -26.07
N GLU A 4 19.51 12.38 -27.34
CA GLU A 4 18.95 13.68 -27.74
C GLU A 4 17.44 13.75 -27.49
N LEU A 5 16.71 12.64 -27.63
CA LEU A 5 15.30 12.50 -27.21
C LEU A 5 15.16 12.59 -25.69
N ARG A 6 16.12 12.07 -24.91
CA ARG A 6 16.17 12.26 -23.44
C ARG A 6 16.44 13.72 -23.08
N LYS A 7 17.38 14.39 -23.75
CA LYS A 7 17.64 15.83 -23.56
C LYS A 7 16.48 16.71 -24.03
N LEU A 8 15.80 16.35 -25.12
CA LEU A 8 14.59 17.03 -25.61
C LEU A 8 13.40 16.80 -24.71
N LYS A 9 13.19 15.59 -24.14
CA LYS A 9 12.16 15.34 -23.12
C LYS A 9 12.44 16.13 -21.85
N GLN A 10 13.70 16.27 -21.45
CA GLN A 10 14.10 17.06 -20.27
C GLN A 10 13.99 18.58 -20.50
N LYS A 11 14.01 19.04 -21.75
CA LYS A 11 13.94 20.44 -22.16
C LYS A 11 12.54 20.89 -22.63
N ASN A 12 11.71 19.96 -23.11
CA ASN A 12 10.30 20.19 -23.48
C ASN A 12 9.32 19.92 -22.32
N TRP A 13 9.82 19.52 -21.15
CA TRP A 13 9.06 19.47 -19.90
C TRP A 13 9.19 20.79 -19.09
N ASP A 14 9.65 21.86 -19.75
CA ASP A 14 9.53 23.22 -19.24
C ASP A 14 8.04 23.59 -19.29
N LEU A 15 7.33 23.27 -18.21
CA LEU A 15 5.90 23.50 -17.95
C LEU A 15 5.58 25.00 -17.80
N SER A 16 5.93 25.80 -18.79
CA SER A 16 5.60 27.23 -18.83
C SER A 16 4.29 27.54 -19.55
N GLU A 17 3.59 26.54 -20.10
CA GLU A 17 2.33 26.75 -20.85
C GLU A 17 1.14 25.89 -20.39
N VAL A 18 1.29 25.18 -19.28
CA VAL A 18 0.15 24.73 -18.47
C VAL A 18 0.47 25.26 -17.09
N ASP A 19 -0.27 26.27 -16.63
CA ASP A 19 -0.14 26.72 -15.25
C ASP A 19 -0.25 25.48 -14.35
N PRO A 20 0.85 25.09 -13.66
CA PRO A 20 0.71 24.16 -12.55
C PRO A 20 -0.31 24.79 -11.60
N PRO A 21 -1.13 24.01 -10.87
CA PRO A 21 -1.88 24.59 -9.78
C PRO A 21 -0.90 25.40 -8.92
N ASP A 22 -1.20 26.70 -8.76
CA ASP A 22 -0.40 27.66 -8.04
C ASP A 22 0.20 27.01 -6.79
N GLU A 23 1.54 27.02 -6.73
CA GLU A 23 2.36 26.81 -5.55
C GLU A 23 1.75 25.86 -4.50
N LEU A 24 1.99 24.56 -4.66
CA LEU A 24 2.23 23.75 -3.45
C LEU A 24 3.28 24.52 -2.64
N PRO A 25 3.04 24.88 -1.37
CA PRO A 25 3.96 25.71 -0.62
C PRO A 25 5.37 25.15 -0.74
N GLU A 26 6.29 25.95 -1.28
CA GLU A 26 7.71 25.60 -1.46
C GLU A 26 8.39 25.26 -0.11
N ASP A 27 7.71 25.56 0.99
CA ASP A 27 8.05 25.21 2.36
C ASP A 27 7.20 24.06 2.93
N LEU A 28 7.05 22.95 2.20
CA LEU A 28 6.92 21.68 2.93
C LEU A 28 8.20 21.55 3.75
N PRO A 29 8.15 21.53 5.10
CA PRO A 29 9.36 21.46 5.90
C PRO A 29 10.15 20.26 5.42
N THR A 30 11.32 20.51 4.83
CA THR A 30 12.31 19.45 4.61
C THR A 30 12.47 18.79 5.97
N ALA A 31 12.02 17.54 6.08
CA ALA A 31 12.10 16.80 7.32
C ALA A 31 13.53 17.00 7.86
N PRO A 32 13.68 17.40 9.14
CA PRO A 32 15.01 17.64 9.70
C PRO A 32 15.88 16.43 9.39
N ALA A 33 17.13 16.65 9.00
CA ALA A 33 18.07 15.58 8.72
C ALA A 33 18.23 14.72 9.98
N VAL A 34 17.48 13.61 10.06
CA VAL A 34 17.60 12.64 11.14
C VAL A 34 18.91 11.89 10.90
N GLU A 35 19.79 11.94 11.89
CA GLU A 35 21.13 11.35 11.86
C GLU A 35 21.11 9.92 11.32
N ALA A 36 21.84 9.70 10.22
CA ALA A 36 22.26 8.37 9.80
C ALA A 36 23.07 7.74 10.95
N GLY A 37 22.58 6.66 11.54
CA GLY A 37 23.31 5.92 12.58
C GLY A 37 22.59 5.67 13.91
N ARG A 38 21.30 6.01 14.07
CA ARG A 38 20.53 5.47 15.21
C ARG A 38 20.44 3.95 15.11
N PRO A 39 20.63 3.19 16.22
CA PRO A 39 20.44 1.76 16.20
C PRO A 39 19.01 1.42 15.76
N PRO A 40 18.81 0.29 15.07
CA PRO A 40 17.50 -0.15 14.64
C PRO A 40 16.54 -0.16 15.83
N THR A 41 15.47 0.63 15.74
CA THR A 41 14.44 0.62 16.77
C THR A 41 13.49 -0.52 16.46
N SER A 42 13.44 -1.50 17.37
CA SER A 42 12.49 -2.61 17.25
C SER A 42 11.90 -2.97 18.61
N ARG A 43 10.68 -3.47 18.59
CA ARG A 43 10.00 -3.96 19.78
C ARG A 43 9.15 -5.17 19.48
N LEU A 44 9.44 -6.27 20.17
CA LEU A 44 8.69 -7.51 20.08
C LEU A 44 7.60 -7.55 21.16
N PHE A 45 6.42 -7.99 20.76
CA PHE A 45 5.26 -8.25 21.59
C PHE A 45 4.85 -9.70 21.41
N GLU A 46 4.98 -10.51 22.46
CA GLU A 46 4.66 -11.93 22.44
C GLU A 46 3.82 -12.32 23.66
N GLY A 47 2.72 -13.04 23.43
CA GLY A 47 1.87 -13.57 24.51
C GLY A 47 2.37 -14.90 25.05
N ALA A 48 2.81 -15.79 24.16
CA ALA A 48 3.45 -17.07 24.48
C ALA A 48 4.75 -17.14 23.68
N GLY A 49 5.85 -17.61 24.30
CA GLY A 49 7.19 -17.55 23.72
C GLY A 49 7.30 -18.11 22.30
N LEU A 50 8.28 -17.62 21.54
CA LEU A 50 8.41 -17.92 20.10
C LEU A 50 8.82 -19.38 19.81
N PRO A 51 8.23 -20.00 18.77
CA PRO A 51 8.86 -21.12 18.08
C PRO A 51 10.29 -20.78 17.65
N SER A 52 11.19 -21.78 17.61
CA SER A 52 12.63 -21.54 17.37
C SER A 52 12.92 -20.87 16.03
N ASP A 53 12.23 -21.28 14.97
CA ASP A 53 12.37 -20.71 13.63
C ASP A 53 11.86 -19.25 13.56
N ILE A 54 10.80 -18.91 14.30
CA ILE A 54 10.33 -17.52 14.42
C ILE A 54 11.31 -16.68 15.26
N LYS A 55 11.91 -17.27 16.30
CA LYS A 55 12.95 -16.59 17.09
C LYS A 55 14.17 -16.26 16.24
N ASP A 56 14.63 -17.22 15.44
CA ASP A 56 15.76 -17.04 14.52
C ASP A 56 15.45 -15.97 13.47
N LEU A 57 14.22 -15.98 12.93
CA LEU A 57 13.74 -14.95 12.02
C LEU A 57 13.74 -13.57 12.68
N VAL A 58 13.16 -13.42 13.88
CA VAL A 58 13.11 -12.14 14.60
C VAL A 58 14.52 -11.60 14.82
N GLN A 59 15.48 -12.45 15.23
CA GLN A 59 16.86 -12.04 15.39
C GLN A 59 17.49 -11.57 14.08
N ALA A 60 17.24 -12.29 12.97
CA ALA A 60 17.69 -11.88 11.64
C ALA A 60 17.09 -10.54 11.21
N LEU A 61 15.78 -10.34 11.42
CA LEU A 61 15.09 -9.09 11.10
C LEU A 61 15.63 -7.92 11.92
N GLN A 62 15.86 -8.11 13.23
CA GLN A 62 16.43 -7.07 14.09
C GLN A 62 17.86 -6.69 13.71
N SER A 63 18.58 -7.57 13.01
CA SER A 63 19.91 -7.28 12.46
C SER A 63 19.91 -6.46 11.16
N LEU A 64 18.73 -6.29 10.53
CA LEU A 64 18.63 -5.49 9.31
C LEU A 64 18.99 -4.02 9.58
N PRO A 65 19.66 -3.36 8.62
CA PRO A 65 19.98 -1.95 8.74
C PRO A 65 18.71 -1.11 8.92
N ALA A 66 18.81 -0.06 9.71
CA ALA A 66 17.75 0.93 9.85
C ALA A 66 17.39 1.53 8.48
N MET A 67 16.15 1.99 8.36
CA MET A 67 15.66 2.63 7.14
C MET A 67 16.47 3.88 6.77
N ASP A 68 16.91 4.00 5.51
CA ASP A 68 17.55 5.22 5.00
C ASP A 68 16.50 6.28 4.70
N LYS A 69 16.08 7.01 5.74
CA LYS A 69 15.04 8.05 5.67
C LYS A 69 15.38 9.18 4.69
N ARG A 70 16.66 9.45 4.46
CA ARG A 70 17.10 10.51 3.53
C ARG A 70 16.80 10.10 2.09
N THR A 71 17.19 8.89 1.71
CA THR A 71 16.95 8.38 0.35
C THR A 71 15.48 7.97 0.17
N MET A 72 14.85 7.46 1.22
CA MET A 72 13.49 6.93 1.19
C MET A 72 12.39 8.00 1.39
N GLY A 73 12.71 9.21 1.86
CA GLY A 73 11.74 10.30 2.04
C GLY A 73 11.58 11.26 0.85
N GLY A 74 12.26 11.02 -0.27
CA GLY A 74 12.29 11.92 -1.44
C GLY A 74 11.43 11.51 -2.63
N LYS A 75 11.34 12.42 -3.62
CA LYS A 75 10.67 12.22 -4.92
C LYS A 75 11.23 11.00 -5.66
N CYS A 76 10.37 10.26 -6.35
CA CYS A 76 10.73 9.01 -7.02
C CYS A 76 11.12 9.17 -8.51
N ILE A 77 11.54 10.36 -8.94
CA ILE A 77 11.74 10.65 -10.38
C ILE A 77 12.61 9.61 -11.09
N PRO A 78 13.82 9.24 -10.58
CA PRO A 78 14.64 8.26 -11.25
C PRO A 78 13.99 6.87 -11.32
N GLN A 79 13.28 6.47 -10.27
CA GLN A 79 12.60 5.17 -10.20
C GLN A 79 11.39 5.12 -11.13
N THR A 80 10.59 6.19 -11.19
CA THR A 80 9.49 6.32 -12.14
C THR A 80 9.98 6.22 -13.58
N LEU A 81 11.00 6.99 -13.95
CA LEU A 81 11.54 6.96 -15.31
C LEU A 81 12.12 5.60 -15.68
N ALA A 82 12.81 4.94 -14.75
CA ALA A 82 13.37 3.61 -15.00
C ALA A 82 12.28 2.53 -15.10
N MET A 83 11.20 2.63 -14.32
CA MET A 83 10.03 1.76 -14.45
C MET A 83 9.28 2.00 -15.76
N GLU A 84 9.10 3.27 -16.17
CA GLU A 84 8.52 3.61 -17.46
C GLU A 84 9.35 3.03 -18.62
N ASP A 85 10.67 3.22 -18.62
CA ASP A 85 11.59 2.65 -19.60
C ASP A 85 11.49 1.10 -19.61
N PHE A 86 11.44 0.44 -18.44
CA PHE A 86 11.25 -1.01 -18.36
C PHE A 86 9.92 -1.47 -18.96
N MET A 87 8.81 -0.82 -18.60
CA MET A 87 7.48 -1.19 -19.10
C MET A 87 7.37 -0.95 -20.61
N MET A 88 7.99 0.10 -21.14
CA MET A 88 8.00 0.34 -22.60
C MET A 88 8.92 -0.64 -23.34
N ASP A 89 10.17 -0.81 -22.89
CA ASP A 89 11.19 -1.53 -23.65
C ASP A 89 11.10 -3.05 -23.49
N GLN A 90 10.75 -3.53 -22.30
CA GLN A 90 10.73 -4.96 -21.98
C GLN A 90 9.32 -5.54 -22.14
N VAL A 91 8.32 -4.87 -21.55
CA VAL A 91 6.92 -5.33 -21.53
C VAL A 91 6.19 -4.94 -22.82
N GLY A 92 6.50 -3.77 -23.39
CA GLY A 92 5.92 -3.30 -24.64
C GLY A 92 4.64 -2.48 -24.47
N ILE A 93 4.46 -1.78 -23.33
CA ILE A 93 3.32 -0.88 -23.17
C ILE A 93 3.43 0.31 -24.13
N GLN A 94 2.29 0.83 -24.58
CA GLN A 94 2.20 2.03 -25.40
C GLN A 94 1.31 3.06 -24.69
N PRO A 95 1.86 4.23 -24.30
CA PRO A 95 1.07 5.28 -23.68
C PRO A 95 -0.05 5.77 -24.62
N LEU A 96 -1.23 6.06 -24.07
CA LEU A 96 -2.36 6.64 -24.77
C LEU A 96 -2.42 8.14 -24.46
N PRO A 97 -1.97 9.04 -25.38
CA PRO A 97 -1.88 10.46 -25.08
C PRO A 97 -3.24 11.07 -24.71
N GLY A 98 -3.26 11.86 -23.63
CA GLY A 98 -4.46 12.55 -23.14
C GLY A 98 -5.50 11.65 -22.47
N HIS A 99 -5.23 10.35 -22.33
CA HIS A 99 -6.12 9.41 -21.67
C HIS A 99 -5.55 9.01 -20.30
N TYR A 100 -6.44 8.78 -19.34
CA TYR A 100 -6.10 8.41 -17.97
C TYR A 100 -6.99 7.26 -17.53
N PHE A 101 -6.45 6.30 -16.81
CA PHE A 101 -7.29 5.29 -16.14
C PHE A 101 -8.06 5.95 -15.00
N VAL A 102 -7.35 6.76 -14.23
CA VAL A 102 -7.83 7.62 -13.14
C VAL A 102 -6.92 8.85 -13.10
N GLN A 103 -7.37 9.93 -12.48
CA GLN A 103 -6.59 11.16 -12.40
C GLN A 103 -5.23 10.89 -11.73
N GLY A 104 -4.13 10.98 -12.50
CA GLY A 104 -2.77 10.68 -12.01
C GLY A 104 -2.10 9.45 -12.64
N VAL A 105 -2.87 8.52 -13.24
CA VAL A 105 -2.32 7.39 -14.02
C VAL A 105 -2.56 7.62 -15.50
N LYS A 106 -1.50 7.78 -16.29
CA LYS A 106 -1.64 7.87 -17.75
C LYS A 106 -2.09 6.52 -18.27
N ALA A 107 -3.12 6.52 -19.10
CA ALA A 107 -3.58 5.29 -19.72
C ALA A 107 -2.52 4.78 -20.70
N PHE A 108 -2.43 3.46 -20.82
CA PHE A 108 -1.58 2.79 -21.77
C PHE A 108 -2.26 1.51 -22.25
N GLU A 109 -1.86 1.04 -23.42
CA GLU A 109 -2.28 -0.26 -23.93
C GLU A 109 -1.10 -1.23 -24.00
N LEU A 110 -1.40 -2.52 -24.09
CA LEU A 110 -0.44 -3.58 -24.31
C LEU A 110 -0.80 -4.32 -25.62
N PRO A 111 -0.31 -3.85 -26.78
CA PRO A 111 -0.73 -4.38 -28.08
C PRO A 111 -0.41 -5.86 -28.28
N THR A 112 0.68 -6.32 -27.67
CA THR A 112 1.08 -7.73 -27.66
C THR A 112 0.94 -8.29 -26.25
N PRO A 113 -0.11 -9.08 -25.97
CA PRO A 113 -0.30 -9.67 -24.65
C PRO A 113 0.89 -10.53 -24.23
N LEU A 114 1.31 -10.49 -22.97
CA LEU A 114 2.45 -11.28 -22.47
C LEU A 114 2.33 -12.78 -22.78
N LYS A 115 1.11 -13.34 -22.72
CA LYS A 115 0.81 -14.74 -23.07
C LYS A 115 1.15 -15.16 -24.50
N SER A 116 1.38 -14.19 -25.40
CA SER A 116 1.75 -14.44 -26.81
C SER A 116 3.25 -14.42 -27.04
N LEU A 117 4.04 -13.99 -26.06
CA LEU A 117 5.50 -14.00 -26.11
C LEU A 117 6.04 -15.41 -25.80
N PRO A 118 7.26 -15.77 -26.26
CA PRO A 118 7.90 -17.02 -25.88
C PRO A 118 8.01 -17.15 -24.36
N PRO A 119 7.64 -18.31 -23.75
CA PRO A 119 7.66 -18.48 -22.30
C PRO A 119 9.04 -18.27 -21.66
N ASP A 120 10.11 -18.58 -22.40
CA ASP A 120 11.52 -18.44 -22.03
C ASP A 120 12.08 -17.05 -22.30
N LYS A 121 11.32 -16.13 -22.92
CA LYS A 121 11.75 -14.74 -23.09
C LYS A 121 11.98 -14.12 -21.72
N GLU A 122 13.19 -13.63 -21.49
CA GLU A 122 13.55 -12.89 -20.29
C GLU A 122 13.19 -11.41 -20.43
N LEU A 123 12.57 -10.85 -19.39
CA LEU A 123 12.42 -9.42 -19.17
C LEU A 123 13.44 -8.99 -18.13
N VAL A 124 14.20 -7.94 -18.43
CA VAL A 124 15.34 -7.52 -17.59
C VAL A 124 15.19 -6.08 -17.14
N TYR A 125 15.13 -5.88 -15.83
CA TYR A 125 15.23 -4.55 -15.21
C TYR A 125 16.67 -4.30 -14.78
N HIS A 126 17.29 -3.24 -15.29
CA HIS A 126 18.68 -2.88 -14.99
C HIS A 126 18.77 -1.75 -13.96
N GLY A 127 19.77 -1.80 -13.08
CA GLY A 127 20.05 -0.72 -12.14
C GLY A 127 21.34 -0.91 -11.35
N LYS A 128 21.39 -0.36 -10.14
CA LYS A 128 22.51 -0.51 -9.22
C LYS A 128 22.09 -1.30 -7.98
N GLY A 129 22.94 -2.22 -7.55
CA GLY A 129 22.74 -2.99 -6.32
C GLY A 129 23.08 -2.18 -5.06
N GLN A 130 22.96 -2.85 -3.91
CA GLN A 130 23.27 -2.29 -2.59
C GLN A 130 24.73 -1.87 -2.43
N ASP A 131 25.65 -2.56 -3.09
CA ASP A 131 27.07 -2.22 -3.18
C ASP A 131 27.38 -1.07 -4.18
N GLY A 132 26.37 -0.59 -4.89
CA GLY A 132 26.48 0.44 -5.91
C GLY A 132 26.95 -0.06 -7.28
N HIS A 133 27.25 -1.35 -7.43
CA HIS A 133 27.64 -1.94 -8.71
C HIS A 133 26.43 -2.20 -9.61
N PRO A 134 26.60 -2.21 -10.95
CA PRO A 134 25.52 -2.58 -11.86
C PRO A 134 24.97 -3.96 -11.54
N CYS A 135 23.64 -4.08 -11.48
CA CYS A 135 22.96 -5.36 -11.30
C CYS A 135 21.64 -5.37 -12.09
N SER A 136 20.98 -6.53 -12.09
CA SER A 136 19.71 -6.73 -12.77
C SER A 136 18.75 -7.58 -11.97
N PHE A 137 17.47 -7.30 -12.16
CA PHE A 137 16.39 -8.21 -11.85
C PHE A 137 15.90 -8.83 -13.17
N LYS A 138 15.89 -10.16 -13.24
CA LYS A 138 15.42 -10.90 -14.42
C LYS A 138 14.20 -11.73 -14.08
N ALA A 139 13.28 -11.85 -15.03
CA ALA A 139 12.14 -12.75 -14.95
C ALA A 139 11.81 -13.30 -16.33
N SER A 140 11.42 -14.57 -16.43
CA SER A 140 10.87 -15.10 -17.68
C SER A 140 9.39 -14.73 -17.84
N VAL A 141 8.90 -14.70 -19.07
CA VAL A 141 7.46 -14.56 -19.34
C VAL A 141 6.66 -15.65 -18.62
N ALA A 142 7.16 -16.89 -18.57
CA ALA A 142 6.51 -17.98 -17.85
C ALA A 142 6.31 -17.68 -16.35
N GLU A 143 7.34 -17.15 -15.68
CA GLU A 143 7.24 -16.74 -14.29
C GLU A 143 6.23 -15.61 -14.08
N ILE A 144 6.24 -14.60 -14.96
CA ILE A 144 5.30 -13.48 -14.86
C ILE A 144 3.85 -13.98 -15.01
N LEU A 145 3.58 -14.88 -15.96
CA LEU A 145 2.25 -15.46 -16.15
C LEU A 145 1.84 -16.32 -14.94
N GLU A 146 2.76 -17.04 -14.32
CA GLU A 146 2.50 -17.74 -13.05
C GLU A 146 2.11 -16.75 -11.94
N TRP A 147 2.85 -15.66 -11.80
CA TRP A 147 2.54 -14.63 -10.80
C TRP A 147 1.19 -13.96 -11.09
N GLN A 148 0.88 -13.66 -12.34
CA GLN A 148 -0.42 -13.13 -12.76
C GLN A 148 -1.57 -14.07 -12.40
N SER A 149 -1.40 -15.38 -12.58
CA SER A 149 -2.42 -16.40 -12.25
C SER A 149 -2.73 -16.52 -10.75
N SER A 150 -1.82 -16.03 -9.90
CA SER A 150 -2.01 -16.00 -8.45
C SER A 150 -2.89 -14.85 -7.97
N PHE A 151 -3.28 -13.92 -8.86
CA PHE A 151 -4.11 -12.78 -8.49
C PHE A 151 -5.42 -13.21 -7.84
N ARG A 152 -5.78 -12.60 -6.71
CA ARG A 152 -7.07 -12.75 -6.04
C ARG A 152 -7.57 -11.41 -5.55
N ALA A 153 -8.88 -11.17 -5.66
CA ALA A 153 -9.55 -10.02 -5.07
C ALA A 153 -10.53 -10.49 -3.98
N TYR A 154 -10.16 -10.31 -2.73
CA TYR A 154 -11.01 -10.64 -1.58
C TYR A 154 -11.90 -9.47 -1.24
N TYR A 155 -13.19 -9.70 -0.96
CA TYR A 155 -14.12 -8.60 -0.70
C TYR A 155 -15.14 -8.93 0.39
N ALA A 156 -15.58 -7.91 1.11
CA ALA A 156 -16.59 -8.07 2.15
C ALA A 156 -17.99 -8.26 1.54
N SER A 157 -18.60 -9.42 1.80
CA SER A 157 -19.93 -9.81 1.31
C SER A 157 -21.07 -8.87 1.69
N ASP A 158 -20.96 -8.20 2.83
CA ASP A 158 -21.95 -7.25 3.32
C ASP A 158 -21.77 -5.83 2.71
N VAL A 159 -20.69 -5.61 1.96
CA VAL A 159 -20.41 -4.36 1.22
C VAL A 159 -20.67 -4.53 -0.27
N TYR A 160 -20.24 -5.67 -0.82
CA TYR A 160 -20.43 -6.02 -2.23
C TYR A 160 -21.45 -7.17 -2.33
N THR A 161 -22.71 -6.80 -2.48
CA THR A 161 -23.85 -7.73 -2.50
C THR A 161 -24.26 -8.11 -3.91
N GLY A 162 -24.36 -9.42 -4.18
CA GLY A 162 -24.86 -9.95 -5.46
C GLY A 162 -24.03 -9.55 -6.67
N ASP A 163 -24.64 -9.67 -7.86
CA ASP A 163 -23.98 -9.39 -9.14
C ASP A 163 -23.62 -7.91 -9.30
N GLU A 164 -24.44 -7.00 -8.77
CA GLU A 164 -24.16 -5.56 -8.78
C GLU A 164 -22.89 -5.22 -8.00
N GLY A 165 -22.69 -5.86 -6.84
CA GLY A 165 -21.45 -5.72 -6.06
C GLY A 165 -20.23 -6.20 -6.84
N LEU A 166 -20.34 -7.32 -7.56
CA LEU A 166 -19.25 -7.84 -8.38
C LEU A 166 -18.93 -6.94 -9.58
N GLN A 167 -19.95 -6.40 -10.24
CA GLN A 167 -19.77 -5.43 -11.33
C GLN A 167 -19.10 -4.15 -10.83
N LEU A 168 -19.49 -3.66 -9.66
CA LEU A 168 -18.85 -2.52 -9.02
C LEU A 168 -17.38 -2.82 -8.73
N LEU A 169 -17.07 -3.94 -8.07
CA LEU A 169 -15.69 -4.33 -7.78
C LEU A 169 -14.86 -4.39 -9.07
N SER A 170 -15.38 -5.03 -10.12
CA SER A 170 -14.74 -5.13 -11.43
C SER A 170 -14.43 -3.75 -12.01
N ARG A 171 -15.42 -2.83 -12.04
CA ARG A 171 -15.24 -1.45 -12.52
C ARG A 171 -14.21 -0.70 -11.68
N SER A 172 -14.22 -0.85 -10.36
CA SER A 172 -13.25 -0.19 -9.48
C SER A 172 -11.82 -0.64 -9.76
N LEU A 173 -11.61 -1.94 -10.05
CA LEU A 173 -10.29 -2.49 -10.41
C LEU A 173 -9.77 -1.96 -11.76
N GLU A 174 -10.67 -1.53 -12.64
CA GLU A 174 -10.35 -0.85 -13.92
C GLU A 174 -10.11 0.66 -13.77
N GLY A 175 -10.44 1.24 -12.61
CA GLY A 175 -10.38 2.69 -12.41
C GLY A 175 -11.63 3.43 -12.84
N LEU A 176 -12.72 2.71 -13.05
CA LEU A 176 -14.00 3.26 -13.48
C LEU A 176 -14.97 3.45 -12.29
N SER A 177 -14.48 3.41 -11.06
CA SER A 177 -15.26 3.75 -9.87
C SER A 177 -15.44 5.25 -9.74
N GLU A 178 -16.66 5.68 -9.44
CA GLU A 178 -16.95 7.07 -9.11
C GLU A 178 -16.42 7.48 -7.72
N ALA A 179 -16.28 8.79 -7.52
CA ALA A 179 -15.98 9.37 -6.21
C ALA A 179 -17.08 9.01 -5.17
N GLY A 180 -16.72 9.08 -3.89
CA GLY A 180 -17.69 8.88 -2.81
C GLY A 180 -17.96 7.40 -2.49
N GLU A 181 -19.20 6.94 -2.68
CA GLU A 181 -19.63 5.63 -2.18
C GLU A 181 -18.89 4.47 -2.87
N GLU A 182 -18.69 4.55 -4.19
CA GLU A 182 -17.94 3.53 -4.94
C GLU A 182 -16.47 3.45 -4.47
N ALA A 183 -15.80 4.60 -4.33
CA ALA A 183 -14.44 4.69 -3.77
C ALA A 183 -14.35 4.30 -2.28
N TRP A 184 -15.38 4.59 -1.48
CA TRP A 184 -15.44 4.20 -0.06
C TRP A 184 -15.52 2.67 0.10
N LYS A 185 -16.24 1.98 -0.78
CA LYS A 185 -16.36 0.52 -0.72
C LYS A 185 -15.02 -0.18 -0.95
N MET A 186 -14.06 0.43 -1.65
CA MET A 186 -12.74 -0.16 -1.92
C MET A 186 -11.89 -0.38 -0.66
N LYS A 187 -12.21 0.29 0.45
CA LYS A 187 -11.62 0.01 1.78
C LYS A 187 -11.92 -1.43 2.26
N PHE A 188 -12.93 -2.07 1.69
CA PHE A 188 -13.37 -3.44 2.00
C PHE A 188 -13.13 -4.43 0.85
N ALA A 189 -12.15 -4.14 -0.01
CA ALA A 189 -11.63 -5.05 -1.01
C ALA A 189 -10.09 -5.12 -0.91
N ILE A 190 -9.54 -6.34 -0.98
CA ILE A 190 -8.10 -6.63 -0.84
C ILE A 190 -7.64 -7.34 -2.11
N ARG A 191 -6.61 -6.79 -2.75
CA ARG A 191 -5.99 -7.39 -3.93
C ARG A 191 -4.71 -8.09 -3.52
N CYS A 192 -4.53 -9.33 -3.94
CA CYS A 192 -3.36 -10.11 -3.59
C CYS A 192 -2.77 -10.76 -4.83
N SER A 193 -1.44 -10.80 -4.94
CA SER A 193 -0.72 -11.58 -5.95
C SER A 193 0.67 -11.92 -5.45
N LYS A 194 1.25 -13.03 -5.93
CA LYS A 194 2.71 -13.23 -5.90
C LYS A 194 3.36 -12.04 -6.58
N ASN A 195 4.33 -11.43 -5.90
CA ASN A 195 4.84 -10.15 -6.32
C ASN A 195 6.29 -9.97 -5.87
N PRO A 196 7.25 -10.39 -6.71
CA PRO A 196 8.66 -10.16 -6.45
C PRO A 196 9.02 -8.68 -6.29
N VAL A 197 9.99 -8.42 -5.42
CA VAL A 197 10.60 -7.11 -5.22
C VAL A 197 11.70 -6.89 -6.27
N ILE A 198 11.57 -5.82 -7.06
CA ILE A 198 12.54 -5.43 -8.09
C ILE A 198 13.67 -4.61 -7.48
N MET A 199 13.33 -3.69 -6.58
CA MET A 199 14.29 -2.84 -5.89
C MET A 199 13.81 -2.52 -4.47
N ARG A 200 14.73 -2.14 -3.59
CA ARG A 200 14.39 -1.60 -2.28
C ARG A 200 13.94 -0.15 -2.38
N PHE A 201 13.32 0.40 -1.33
CA PHE A 201 12.81 1.78 -1.34
C PHE A 201 13.89 2.86 -1.49
N ASP A 202 15.15 2.50 -1.26
CA ASP A 202 16.33 3.32 -1.53
C ASP A 202 16.70 3.37 -3.04
N GLY A 203 15.93 2.70 -3.90
CA GLY A 203 16.12 2.60 -5.34
C GLY A 203 17.19 1.60 -5.77
N ARG A 204 17.71 0.78 -4.85
CA ARG A 204 18.71 -0.24 -5.18
C ARG A 204 18.04 -1.52 -5.64
N VAL A 205 18.38 -1.95 -6.85
CA VAL A 205 17.85 -3.17 -7.46
C VAL A 205 18.28 -4.39 -6.66
N VAL A 206 17.33 -5.30 -6.44
CA VAL A 206 17.54 -6.60 -5.81
C VAL A 206 18.00 -7.55 -6.92
N PRO A 207 19.25 -8.05 -6.88
CA PRO A 207 19.73 -8.96 -7.90
C PRO A 207 18.90 -10.24 -7.91
N ARG A 208 18.43 -10.62 -9.09
CA ARG A 208 17.60 -11.82 -9.28
C ARG A 208 17.87 -12.47 -10.62
N GLU A 209 17.99 -13.79 -10.61
CA GLU A 209 17.99 -14.65 -11.79
C GLU A 209 16.66 -15.40 -11.92
N VAL A 210 16.33 -15.83 -13.14
CA VAL A 210 15.14 -16.65 -13.42
C VAL A 210 15.17 -17.93 -12.57
N GLY A 211 14.04 -18.29 -11.97
CA GLY A 211 13.92 -19.46 -11.11
C GLY A 211 14.36 -19.24 -9.66
N ASP A 212 14.71 -18.01 -9.25
CA ASP A 212 14.96 -17.71 -7.83
C ASP A 212 13.71 -18.03 -6.98
N PRO A 213 13.81 -19.00 -6.04
CA PRO A 213 12.69 -19.41 -5.22
C PRO A 213 12.31 -18.38 -4.15
N VAL A 214 13.21 -17.48 -3.75
CA VAL A 214 12.94 -16.49 -2.69
C VAL A 214 11.84 -15.53 -3.13
N SER A 215 12.00 -14.97 -4.32
CA SER A 215 11.05 -14.04 -4.94
C SER A 215 9.63 -14.59 -5.04
N SER A 216 9.46 -15.90 -5.25
CA SER A 216 8.16 -16.56 -5.41
C SER A 216 7.35 -16.68 -4.11
N ARG A 217 7.97 -16.40 -2.96
CA ARG A 217 7.34 -16.47 -1.63
C ARG A 217 6.70 -15.16 -1.20
N ILE A 218 7.02 -14.06 -1.87
CA ILE A 218 6.53 -12.72 -1.54
C ILE A 218 5.23 -12.47 -2.29
N HIS A 219 4.21 -12.05 -1.55
CA HIS A 219 2.93 -11.60 -2.06
C HIS A 219 2.74 -10.13 -1.73
N LEU A 220 2.18 -9.36 -2.65
CA LEU A 220 1.76 -8.00 -2.38
C LEU A 220 0.25 -7.99 -2.09
N VAL A 221 -0.11 -7.37 -0.99
CA VAL A 221 -1.46 -7.30 -0.44
C VAL A 221 -1.88 -5.84 -0.47
N SER A 222 -2.68 -5.44 -1.45
CA SER A 222 -3.06 -4.05 -1.66
C SER A 222 -4.48 -3.76 -1.21
N VAL A 223 -4.64 -2.69 -0.42
CA VAL A 223 -5.92 -2.27 0.17
C VAL A 223 -5.95 -0.76 0.34
N CYS A 224 -7.11 -0.16 0.12
CA CYS A 224 -7.33 1.28 0.29
C CYS A 224 -7.45 1.64 1.78
N GLY A 225 -6.84 2.76 2.19
CA GLY A 225 -7.01 3.31 3.55
C GLY A 225 -8.30 4.11 3.71
N ILE A 226 -8.67 4.42 4.95
CA ILE A 226 -9.64 5.51 5.21
C ILE A 226 -8.90 6.82 4.97
N ASP A 227 -9.54 7.73 4.24
CA ASP A 227 -8.92 8.96 3.82
C ASP A 227 -9.55 10.21 4.45
N PHE A 228 -8.73 10.99 5.16
CA PHE A 228 -9.10 12.27 5.75
C PHE A 228 -8.33 13.47 5.18
N ALA A 229 -7.76 13.37 3.98
CA ALA A 229 -7.09 14.47 3.29
C ALA A 229 -8.06 15.51 2.70
N SER A 230 -9.37 15.38 2.97
CA SER A 230 -10.40 16.33 2.58
C SER A 230 -10.54 16.53 1.06
N ARG A 231 -10.28 15.48 0.26
CA ARG A 231 -10.46 15.53 -1.20
C ARG A 231 -11.90 15.25 -1.58
N VAL A 232 -12.36 15.80 -2.71
CA VAL A 232 -13.72 15.54 -3.25
C VAL A 232 -13.98 14.04 -3.45
N HIS A 233 -12.94 13.30 -3.83
CA HIS A 233 -12.99 11.85 -4.01
C HIS A 233 -13.36 11.09 -2.74
N ASP A 234 -12.95 11.62 -1.58
CA ASP A 234 -13.06 10.97 -0.27
C ASP A 234 -14.24 11.51 0.56
N HIS A 235 -15.18 12.23 -0.06
CA HIS A 235 -16.27 12.89 0.67
C HIS A 235 -17.08 11.94 1.56
N VAL A 236 -17.26 10.68 1.14
CA VAL A 236 -17.98 9.68 1.94
C VAL A 236 -17.19 9.29 3.18
N ASP A 237 -15.86 9.22 3.13
CA ASP A 237 -15.04 9.02 4.32
C ASP A 237 -15.30 10.14 5.34
N LEU A 238 -15.37 11.38 4.87
CA LEU A 238 -15.66 12.54 5.73
C LEU A 238 -17.06 12.44 6.35
N THR A 239 -18.10 12.17 5.55
CA THR A 239 -19.48 12.14 6.04
C THR A 239 -19.78 10.93 6.92
N ASN A 240 -19.10 9.80 6.71
CA ASN A 240 -19.30 8.58 7.51
C ASN A 240 -18.58 8.66 8.86
N TYR A 241 -17.40 9.27 8.89
CA TYR A 241 -16.52 9.23 10.05
C TYR A 241 -16.46 10.55 10.82
N ILE A 242 -16.89 11.69 10.28
CA ILE A 242 -16.88 12.97 11.01
C ILE A 242 -18.31 13.40 11.35
N LYS A 243 -18.62 13.49 12.64
CA LYS A 243 -19.98 13.80 13.13
C LYS A 243 -20.43 15.22 12.78
N ASN A 244 -19.50 16.17 12.88
CA ASN A 244 -19.76 17.60 12.64
C ASN A 244 -19.15 18.06 11.31
N TRP A 245 -19.10 17.20 10.28
CA TRP A 245 -18.43 17.53 9.01
C TRP A 245 -18.93 18.85 8.40
N LYS A 246 -20.22 19.17 8.55
CA LYS A 246 -20.81 20.45 8.09
C LYS A 246 -20.26 21.70 8.79
N GLU A 247 -19.69 21.55 9.97
CA GLU A 247 -19.04 22.65 10.69
C GLU A 247 -17.56 22.74 10.30
N VAL A 248 -16.95 21.63 9.88
CA VAL A 248 -15.51 21.53 9.53
C VAL A 248 -15.23 22.14 8.16
N TYR A 249 -16.17 22.06 7.22
CA TYR A 249 -16.01 22.51 5.84
C TYR A 249 -16.81 23.78 5.56
N THR A 250 -16.31 24.59 4.63
CA THR A 250 -17.01 25.75 4.08
C THR A 250 -17.98 25.28 2.99
N PHE A 251 -19.10 25.98 2.84
CA PHE A 251 -20.14 25.68 1.85
C PHE A 251 -20.41 26.92 0.99
N ASP A 252 -20.79 26.72 -0.26
CA ASP A 252 -21.30 27.77 -1.13
C ASP A 252 -22.75 28.16 -0.79
N ASP A 253 -23.29 29.14 -1.53
CA ASP A 253 -24.64 29.66 -1.34
C ASP A 253 -25.73 28.62 -1.65
N GLU A 254 -25.42 27.56 -2.41
CA GLU A 254 -26.31 26.42 -2.66
C GLU A 254 -26.22 25.33 -1.57
N GLY A 255 -25.32 25.47 -0.60
CA GLY A 255 -25.12 24.50 0.48
C GLY A 255 -24.32 23.27 0.05
N VAL A 256 -23.50 23.39 -1.00
CA VAL A 256 -22.54 22.39 -1.46
C VAL A 256 -21.17 22.71 -0.85
N PRO A 257 -20.38 21.72 -0.39
CA PRO A 257 -19.04 21.99 0.14
C PRO A 257 -18.18 22.73 -0.88
N TYR A 258 -17.61 23.85 -0.47
CA TYR A 258 -16.74 24.65 -1.33
C TYR A 258 -15.44 23.89 -1.61
N VAL A 259 -15.09 23.80 -2.88
CA VAL A 259 -13.93 23.05 -3.35
C VAL A 259 -12.87 24.03 -3.85
N ARG A 260 -11.73 24.06 -3.17
CA ARG A 260 -10.56 24.83 -3.58
C ARG A 260 -9.87 24.12 -4.75
N HIS A 261 -9.62 24.86 -5.83
CA HIS A 261 -8.97 24.36 -7.06
C HIS A 261 -9.60 23.09 -7.66
N GLY A 262 -10.89 22.85 -7.40
CA GLY A 262 -11.61 21.68 -7.91
C GLY A 262 -11.19 20.33 -7.32
N ARG A 263 -10.37 20.29 -6.25
CA ARG A 263 -9.85 19.05 -5.66
C ARG A 263 -10.11 18.89 -4.16
N ASP A 264 -9.81 19.92 -3.37
CA ASP A 264 -9.78 19.83 -1.91
C ASP A 264 -10.92 20.65 -1.30
N PHE A 265 -11.60 20.13 -0.28
CA PHE A 265 -12.62 20.87 0.45
C PHE A 265 -11.99 21.97 1.30
N GLU A 266 -12.55 23.18 1.22
CA GLU A 266 -12.08 24.30 2.03
C GLU A 266 -12.49 24.11 3.49
N LEU A 267 -11.52 24.31 4.39
CA LEU A 267 -11.72 24.15 5.83
C LEU A 267 -12.27 25.45 6.45
N SER A 268 -13.23 25.32 7.36
CA SER A 268 -13.78 26.46 8.12
C SER A 268 -12.88 26.93 9.28
N GLY A 269 -11.89 26.12 9.65
CA GLY A 269 -11.08 26.27 10.86
C GLY A 269 -11.64 25.55 12.10
N THR A 270 -12.79 24.88 11.99
CA THR A 270 -13.36 24.07 13.08
C THR A 270 -12.73 22.68 13.12
N PHE A 271 -12.33 22.22 14.31
CA PHE A 271 -11.81 20.85 14.48
C PHE A 271 -12.91 19.79 14.30
N ALA A 272 -12.52 18.70 13.64
CA ALA A 272 -13.42 17.58 13.39
C ALA A 272 -13.69 16.74 14.65
N GLN A 273 -14.94 16.29 14.79
CA GLN A 273 -15.37 15.35 15.81
C GLN A 273 -15.53 13.96 15.20
N LEU A 274 -14.53 13.11 15.39
CA LEU A 274 -14.53 11.75 14.86
C LEU A 274 -15.63 10.88 15.49
N ASN A 275 -16.32 10.11 14.66
CA ASN A 275 -17.15 9.00 15.05
C ASN A 275 -16.28 7.79 15.41
N VAL A 276 -15.69 7.85 16.60
CA VAL A 276 -14.75 6.86 17.13
C VAL A 276 -15.28 5.42 17.02
N SER A 277 -16.55 5.19 17.37
CA SER A 277 -17.15 3.84 17.35
C SER A 277 -17.25 3.28 15.93
N LYS A 278 -17.75 4.07 14.97
CA LYS A 278 -17.85 3.65 13.56
C LYS A 278 -16.47 3.45 12.94
N THR A 279 -15.56 4.37 13.19
CA THR A 279 -14.19 4.33 12.67
C THR A 279 -13.47 3.08 13.17
N LEU A 280 -13.51 2.80 14.47
CA LEU A 280 -12.89 1.60 15.04
C LEU A 280 -13.54 0.32 14.51
N PHE A 281 -14.87 0.30 14.34
CA PHE A 281 -15.58 -0.84 13.80
C PHE A 281 -15.09 -1.18 12.38
N ASP A 282 -15.02 -0.19 11.49
CA ASP A 282 -14.57 -0.39 10.12
C ASP A 282 -13.07 -0.70 10.05
N LEU A 283 -12.22 -0.03 10.82
CA LEU A 283 -10.79 -0.35 10.89
C LEU A 283 -10.56 -1.80 11.33
N LYS A 284 -11.36 -2.33 12.26
CA LYS A 284 -11.34 -3.76 12.64
C LYS A 284 -11.87 -4.66 11.52
N LYS A 285 -12.84 -4.22 10.73
CA LYS A 285 -13.35 -4.96 9.59
C LYS A 285 -12.31 -5.06 8.47
N MET A 286 -11.69 -3.93 8.10
CA MET A 286 -10.55 -3.86 7.16
C MET A 286 -9.37 -4.70 7.67
N CYS A 287 -9.02 -4.49 8.94
CA CYS A 287 -8.45 -5.44 9.89
C CYS A 287 -8.42 -6.92 9.46
N ARG A 288 -9.56 -7.53 9.74
CA ARG A 288 -9.86 -8.94 9.56
C ARG A 288 -9.81 -9.34 8.11
N LEU A 289 -10.39 -8.53 7.23
CA LEU A 289 -10.49 -8.86 5.82
C LEU A 289 -9.10 -9.12 5.22
N ARG A 290 -8.14 -8.20 5.45
CA ARG A 290 -6.78 -8.37 4.91
C ARG A 290 -6.00 -9.49 5.60
N LEU A 291 -6.13 -9.68 6.92
CA LEU A 291 -5.41 -10.77 7.60
C LEU A 291 -5.98 -12.14 7.20
N LYS A 292 -7.29 -12.27 7.04
CA LYS A 292 -7.91 -13.51 6.55
C LYS A 292 -7.57 -13.78 5.09
N ALA A 293 -7.52 -12.76 4.24
CA ALA A 293 -7.05 -12.90 2.86
C ALA A 293 -5.61 -13.41 2.81
N GLN A 294 -4.75 -12.88 3.68
CA GLN A 294 -3.37 -13.36 3.80
C GLN A 294 -3.30 -14.80 4.32
N ASP A 295 -4.10 -15.13 5.33
CA ASP A 295 -4.18 -16.48 5.90
C ASP A 295 -4.65 -17.51 4.86
N ASP A 296 -5.66 -17.18 4.04
CA ASP A 296 -6.18 -18.03 2.96
C ASP A 296 -5.09 -18.35 1.91
N LEU A 297 -4.21 -17.39 1.62
CA LEU A 297 -3.05 -17.56 0.73
C LEU A 297 -1.90 -18.34 1.36
N GLY A 298 -2.01 -18.74 2.64
CA GLY A 298 -0.95 -19.46 3.34
C GLY A 298 0.23 -18.58 3.75
N ILE A 299 0.04 -17.25 3.84
CA ILE A 299 1.07 -16.34 4.32
C ILE A 299 1.39 -16.62 5.78
N GLN A 300 2.69 -16.67 6.09
CA GLN A 300 3.21 -17.00 7.41
C GLN A 300 3.79 -15.77 8.13
N VAL A 301 4.39 -14.86 7.37
CA VAL A 301 4.92 -13.59 7.88
C VAL A 301 4.18 -12.45 7.18
N VAL A 302 3.45 -11.67 7.95
CA VAL A 302 2.73 -10.49 7.46
C VAL A 302 3.58 -9.26 7.72
N VAL A 303 3.90 -8.49 6.68
CA VAL A 303 4.62 -7.22 6.76
C VAL A 303 3.60 -6.10 6.50
N GLU A 304 3.26 -5.37 7.55
CA GLU A 304 2.28 -4.30 7.54
C GLU A 304 2.92 -2.93 7.71
N VAL A 305 2.23 -1.91 7.22
CA VAL A 305 2.56 -0.49 7.39
C VAL A 305 1.34 0.26 7.92
N GLY A 306 1.50 1.54 8.25
CA GLY A 306 0.38 2.39 8.66
C GLY A 306 -0.58 2.71 7.49
N LEU A 307 -1.63 1.91 7.32
CA LEU A 307 -2.65 2.11 6.27
C LEU A 307 -3.45 3.40 6.51
N GLY A 308 -3.37 4.37 5.59
CA GLY A 308 -4.08 5.65 5.71
C GLY A 308 -3.53 6.58 6.80
N LEU A 309 -2.30 6.37 7.27
CA LEU A 309 -1.74 7.09 8.44
C LEU A 309 -0.68 8.15 8.10
N GLY A 310 -0.46 8.41 6.81
CA GLY A 310 0.34 9.53 6.31
C GLY A 310 -0.48 10.82 6.28
N VAL A 311 -0.47 11.52 5.14
CA VAL A 311 -1.28 12.72 4.90
C VAL A 311 -2.78 12.47 5.09
N PHE A 312 -3.22 11.22 4.91
CA PHE A 312 -4.61 10.78 5.05
C PHE A 312 -5.09 10.64 6.50
N ALA A 313 -4.23 10.83 7.52
CA ALA A 313 -4.64 10.63 8.91
C ALA A 313 -5.64 11.70 9.41
N GLY A 314 -5.73 12.85 8.73
CA GLY A 314 -6.60 13.95 9.14
C GLY A 314 -5.95 14.89 10.16
N ASP A 315 -4.63 15.09 10.06
CA ASP A 315 -3.91 16.05 10.91
C ASP A 315 -4.41 17.48 10.70
N ALA A 316 -4.72 17.86 9.46
CA ALA A 316 -5.22 19.19 9.10
C ALA A 316 -6.56 19.55 9.78
N ILE A 317 -7.36 18.53 10.13
CA ILE A 317 -8.66 18.68 10.79
C ILE A 317 -8.64 18.23 12.27
N GLY A 318 -7.45 17.97 12.81
CA GLY A 318 -7.21 17.75 14.25
C GLY A 318 -7.54 16.34 14.78
N ILE A 319 -7.73 15.34 13.92
CA ILE A 319 -8.10 13.96 14.33
C ILE A 319 -6.99 12.92 14.15
N GLY A 320 -5.87 13.28 13.50
CA GLY A 320 -4.83 12.31 13.11
C GLY A 320 -4.26 11.47 14.25
N ASN A 321 -4.04 12.05 15.43
CA ASN A 321 -3.59 11.30 16.60
C ASN A 321 -4.61 10.24 17.04
N THR A 322 -5.90 10.56 16.97
CA THR A 322 -6.97 9.61 17.29
C THR A 322 -7.05 8.51 16.23
N VAL A 323 -6.96 8.84 14.93
CA VAL A 323 -6.99 7.87 13.84
C VAL A 323 -5.82 6.88 13.92
N ARG A 324 -4.59 7.34 14.19
CA ARG A 324 -3.42 6.49 14.41
C ARG A 324 -3.62 5.54 15.60
N HIS A 325 -4.15 6.06 16.71
CA HIS A 325 -4.46 5.25 17.88
C HIS A 325 -5.52 4.17 17.58
N LEU A 326 -6.60 4.53 16.88
CA LEU A 326 -7.67 3.59 16.53
C LEU A 326 -7.18 2.52 15.54
N SER A 327 -6.29 2.87 14.62
CA SER A 327 -5.72 1.91 13.66
C SER A 327 -4.83 0.88 14.35
N ALA A 328 -3.97 1.32 15.27
CA ALA A 328 -3.20 0.43 16.13
C ALA A 328 -4.11 -0.46 17.00
N LEU A 329 -5.15 0.12 17.61
CA LEU A 329 -6.11 -0.58 18.45
C LEU A 329 -6.92 -1.61 17.66
N ALA A 330 -7.28 -1.31 16.42
CA ALA A 330 -7.99 -2.24 15.54
C ALA A 330 -7.14 -3.49 15.27
N LEU A 331 -5.86 -3.32 14.89
CA LEU A 331 -4.95 -4.44 14.66
C LEU A 331 -4.75 -5.27 15.94
N GLN A 332 -4.43 -4.61 17.06
CA GLN A 332 -4.23 -5.27 18.36
C GLN A 332 -5.45 -6.14 18.72
N ARG A 333 -6.66 -5.57 18.60
CA ARG A 333 -7.90 -6.27 18.93
C ARG A 333 -8.16 -7.45 18.00
N VAL A 334 -7.97 -7.30 16.70
CA VAL A 334 -8.17 -8.40 15.75
C VAL A 334 -7.20 -9.55 16.03
N LEU A 335 -5.93 -9.27 16.28
CA LEU A 335 -4.94 -10.31 16.60
C LEU A 335 -5.17 -11.00 17.97
N GLN A 336 -5.86 -10.34 18.90
CA GLN A 336 -6.26 -10.94 20.18
C GLN A 336 -7.57 -11.73 20.09
N GLU A 337 -8.52 -11.24 19.29
CA GLU A 337 -9.87 -11.82 19.18
C GLU A 337 -9.93 -13.00 18.20
N GLU A 338 -9.03 -13.03 17.20
CA GLU A 338 -9.06 -14.01 16.13
C GLU A 338 -7.83 -14.92 16.11
N THR A 339 -8.01 -16.09 15.52
CA THR A 339 -6.95 -17.06 15.26
C THR A 339 -6.77 -17.21 13.77
N PHE A 340 -5.52 -17.22 13.33
CA PHE A 340 -5.14 -17.43 11.94
C PHE A 340 -4.37 -18.74 11.83
N LYS A 341 -4.64 -19.53 10.79
CA LYS A 341 -4.11 -20.89 10.66
C LYS A 341 -2.63 -20.88 10.30
N ASN A 342 -2.26 -19.97 9.40
CA ASN A 342 -0.97 -19.93 8.73
C ASN A 342 -0.10 -18.77 9.20
N ILE A 343 -0.68 -17.65 9.65
CA ILE A 343 0.07 -16.49 10.12
C ILE A 343 0.78 -16.81 11.45
N ARG A 344 2.10 -16.62 11.46
CA ARG A 344 2.99 -16.95 12.59
C ARG A 344 3.73 -15.74 13.15
N LEU A 345 3.80 -14.64 12.40
CA LEU A 345 4.43 -13.39 12.81
C LEU A 345 3.79 -12.22 12.05
N VAL A 346 3.49 -11.13 12.74
CA VAL A 346 3.18 -9.84 12.13
C VAL A 346 4.34 -8.89 12.38
N VAL A 347 4.91 -8.31 11.33
CA VAL A 347 5.95 -7.30 11.38
C VAL A 347 5.35 -5.97 10.93
N LEU A 348 5.48 -4.94 11.74
CA LEU A 348 5.03 -3.59 11.44
C LEU A 348 6.24 -2.74 11.06
N SER A 349 6.42 -2.47 9.76
CA SER A 349 7.39 -1.52 9.24
C SER A 349 6.83 -0.11 9.39
N LEU A 350 7.24 0.58 10.46
CA LEU A 350 6.74 1.89 10.86
C LEU A 350 7.91 2.87 10.95
N PRO A 351 8.16 3.67 9.91
CA PRO A 351 9.30 4.57 9.90
C PRO A 351 9.20 5.64 10.99
N ILE A 352 10.33 5.99 11.59
CA ILE A 352 10.44 6.99 12.66
C ILE A 352 11.22 8.22 12.16
N PHE A 353 10.57 9.12 11.46
CA PHE A 353 11.13 10.42 11.08
C PHE A 353 11.15 11.38 12.27
N ASN A 354 10.06 11.44 13.04
CA ASN A 354 9.88 12.39 14.12
C ASN A 354 9.21 11.75 15.35
N LYS A 355 9.27 12.49 16.46
CA LYS A 355 8.45 12.18 17.63
C LYS A 355 6.98 12.29 17.24
N GLY A 356 6.16 11.32 17.65
CA GLY A 356 4.74 11.27 17.32
C GLY A 356 4.43 10.63 15.97
N ASP A 357 5.37 9.94 15.34
CA ASP A 357 5.07 9.09 14.18
C ASP A 357 4.30 7.82 14.57
N ASN A 358 3.83 7.10 13.56
CA ASN A 358 2.99 5.90 13.71
C ASN A 358 3.59 4.87 14.67
N TYR A 359 4.91 4.66 14.65
CA TYR A 359 5.60 3.74 15.56
C TYR A 359 5.19 3.94 17.02
N GLU A 360 5.19 5.20 17.51
CA GLU A 360 4.87 5.49 18.91
C GLU A 360 3.43 5.15 19.28
N TYR A 361 2.48 5.34 18.36
CA TYR A 361 1.08 5.02 18.61
C TYR A 361 0.86 3.52 18.71
N TYR A 362 1.47 2.76 17.80
CA TYR A 362 1.42 1.29 17.85
C TYR A 362 2.11 0.78 19.09
N GLU A 363 3.32 1.25 19.41
CA GLU A 363 4.01 0.87 20.63
C GLU A 363 3.14 1.14 21.87
N LYS A 364 2.63 2.37 22.03
CA LYS A 364 1.77 2.74 23.18
C LYS A 364 0.55 1.85 23.31
N VAL A 365 -0.12 1.51 22.21
CA VAL A 365 -1.31 0.64 22.21
C VAL A 365 -0.96 -0.78 22.63
N PHE A 366 0.10 -1.36 22.06
CA PHE A 366 0.49 -2.73 22.35
C PHE A 366 1.08 -2.91 23.77
N THR A 367 1.60 -1.83 24.38
CA THR A 367 2.13 -1.83 25.76
C THR A 367 1.14 -1.41 26.84
N ARG A 368 -0.12 -1.10 26.52
CA ARG A 368 -1.05 -0.49 27.51
C ARG A 368 -1.15 -1.35 28.76
N GLU A 369 -0.79 -0.79 29.92
CA GLU A 369 -0.79 -1.55 31.19
C GLU A 369 -2.13 -2.22 31.52
N LYS A 370 -3.25 -1.57 31.16
CA LYS A 370 -4.60 -2.07 31.43
C LYS A 370 -5.08 -3.11 30.42
N GLU A 371 -4.56 -3.07 29.19
CA GLU A 371 -4.95 -3.94 28.07
C GLU A 371 -3.71 -4.25 27.23
N PRO A 372 -2.71 -4.96 27.80
CA PRO A 372 -1.48 -5.26 27.07
C PRO A 372 -1.77 -6.27 25.97
N TYR A 373 -0.93 -6.28 24.93
CA TYR A 373 -1.06 -7.30 23.90
C TYR A 373 -0.82 -8.70 24.47
N THR A 374 -1.81 -9.58 24.32
CA THR A 374 -1.76 -10.98 24.78
C THR A 374 -2.11 -11.99 23.68
N GLY A 375 -2.16 -11.53 22.42
CA GLY A 375 -2.50 -12.38 21.28
C GLY A 375 -1.46 -13.48 21.04
N ALA A 376 -1.91 -14.58 20.43
CA ALA A 376 -1.07 -15.75 20.18
C ALA A 376 -0.02 -15.52 19.09
N ILE A 377 -0.28 -14.60 18.16
CA ILE A 377 0.63 -14.27 17.06
C ILE A 377 1.59 -13.18 17.55
N PRO A 378 2.91 -13.40 17.56
CA PRO A 378 3.86 -12.36 17.92
C PRO A 378 3.79 -11.17 16.95
N VAL A 379 4.02 -9.97 17.49
CA VAL A 379 4.06 -8.72 16.72
C VAL A 379 5.40 -8.03 16.92
N LEU A 380 6.09 -7.71 15.83
CA LEU A 380 7.38 -7.03 15.84
C LEU A 380 7.26 -5.65 15.18
N LEU A 381 7.47 -4.58 15.93
CA LEU A 381 7.54 -3.22 15.38
C LEU A 381 8.98 -2.94 14.96
N MET A 382 9.17 -2.28 13.82
CA MET A 382 10.46 -2.06 13.18
C MET A 382 10.51 -0.71 12.45
N ASP A 383 11.63 0.01 12.57
CA ASP A 383 12.00 1.18 11.77
C ASP A 383 12.91 0.79 10.58
N GLN A 384 12.56 -0.31 9.92
CA GLN A 384 13.31 -0.89 8.81
C GLN A 384 12.47 -0.91 7.54
N ASP A 385 13.16 -0.89 6.40
CA ASP A 385 12.58 -1.03 5.07
C ASP A 385 11.76 -2.32 4.94
N MET A 386 10.49 -2.18 4.56
CA MET A 386 9.55 -3.30 4.40
C MET A 386 10.05 -4.32 3.37
N HIS A 387 10.70 -3.87 2.28
CA HIS A 387 11.28 -4.77 1.28
C HIS A 387 12.40 -5.62 1.85
N ALA A 388 13.24 -5.02 2.70
CA ALA A 388 14.32 -5.74 3.37
C ALA A 388 13.77 -6.81 4.33
N ILE A 389 12.72 -6.47 5.07
CA ILE A 389 12.02 -7.40 5.95
C ILE A 389 11.43 -8.56 5.13
N ALA A 390 10.72 -8.25 4.04
CA ALA A 390 10.07 -9.24 3.21
C ALA A 390 11.07 -10.20 2.55
N LEU A 391 12.17 -9.67 1.99
CA LEU A 391 13.25 -10.46 1.40
C LEU A 391 13.95 -11.34 2.44
N ALA A 392 14.22 -10.83 3.64
CA ALA A 392 14.84 -11.60 4.72
C ALA A 392 13.93 -12.76 5.19
N ALA A 393 12.64 -12.49 5.38
CA ALA A 393 11.67 -13.52 5.75
C ALA A 393 11.48 -14.57 4.65
N ALA A 394 11.38 -14.15 3.38
CA ALA A 394 11.30 -15.06 2.24
C ALA A 394 12.58 -15.91 2.09
N GLY A 395 13.75 -15.30 2.29
CA GLY A 395 15.05 -15.98 2.29
C GLY A 395 15.21 -17.01 3.41
N ALA A 396 14.56 -16.76 4.55
CA ALA A 396 14.43 -17.74 5.64
C ALA A 396 13.40 -18.86 5.36
N GLY A 397 12.74 -18.84 4.18
CA GLY A 397 11.84 -19.89 3.72
C GLY A 397 10.37 -19.69 4.07
N PHE A 398 9.97 -18.52 4.55
CA PHE A 398 8.57 -18.21 4.87
C PHE A 398 7.80 -17.70 3.66
N MET A 399 6.49 -17.96 3.62
CA MET A 399 5.57 -17.23 2.75
C MET A 399 5.28 -15.86 3.36
N VAL A 400 5.45 -14.80 2.58
CA VAL A 400 5.40 -13.42 3.07
C VAL A 400 4.31 -12.63 2.37
N GLY A 401 3.52 -11.87 3.13
CA GLY A 401 2.59 -10.88 2.62
C GLY A 401 3.11 -9.49 2.93
N GLU A 402 3.17 -8.62 1.92
CA GLU A 402 3.62 -7.25 2.04
C GLU A 402 2.46 -6.28 1.77
N LEU A 403 2.13 -5.42 2.72
CA LEU A 403 1.01 -4.50 2.60
C LEU A 403 1.34 -3.31 1.68
N ASN A 404 0.58 -3.16 0.60
CA ASN A 404 0.51 -1.93 -0.19
C ASN A 404 -0.68 -1.05 0.24
N PRO A 405 -0.45 0.08 0.94
CA PRO A 405 -1.50 1.02 1.25
C PRO A 405 -1.89 1.79 -0.01
N ALA A 406 -3.00 1.42 -0.63
CA ALA A 406 -3.53 2.07 -1.82
C ALA A 406 -4.33 3.34 -1.49
N ASP A 407 -4.40 4.23 -2.49
CA ASP A 407 -5.35 5.34 -2.50
C ASP A 407 -6.78 4.81 -2.82
N SER A 408 -7.77 5.69 -2.84
CA SER A 408 -9.19 5.39 -2.85
C SER A 408 -9.72 4.73 -4.13
N HIS A 409 -9.02 4.81 -5.28
CA HIS A 409 -9.47 4.18 -6.51
C HIS A 409 -8.86 2.78 -6.62
N GLY A 410 -9.68 1.80 -6.97
CA GLY A 410 -9.30 0.39 -6.97
C GLY A 410 -8.25 -0.02 -8.00
N VAL A 411 -7.60 0.93 -8.68
CA VAL A 411 -6.48 0.71 -9.63
C VAL A 411 -5.19 0.52 -8.85
N PHE A 412 -4.30 -0.34 -9.34
CA PHE A 412 -3.02 -0.55 -8.69
C PHE A 412 -2.01 0.49 -9.20
N GLY A 413 -1.40 1.26 -8.29
CA GLY A 413 -0.41 2.28 -8.63
C GLY A 413 -1.06 3.56 -9.14
N GLU A 414 -2.07 4.08 -8.43
CA GLU A 414 -2.87 5.26 -8.86
C GLU A 414 -2.00 6.51 -9.16
N TYR A 415 -0.76 6.55 -8.67
CA TYR A 415 0.15 7.67 -8.89
C TYR A 415 1.57 7.26 -9.30
N TRP A 416 1.78 6.05 -9.83
CA TRP A 416 3.14 5.55 -10.13
C TRP A 416 3.91 6.44 -11.14
N GLN A 417 3.21 7.17 -12.00
CA GLN A 417 3.77 8.11 -12.99
C GLN A 417 3.76 9.58 -12.53
N ASN A 418 3.36 9.87 -11.29
CA ASN A 418 3.18 11.22 -10.79
C ASN A 418 4.44 11.82 -10.13
N PHE A 419 5.58 11.12 -10.17
CA PHE A 419 6.85 11.53 -9.57
C PHE A 419 6.76 11.92 -8.07
N GLY A 420 5.69 11.53 -7.40
CA GLY A 420 5.36 11.91 -6.03
C GLY A 420 6.27 11.26 -4.97
N PRO A 421 6.25 11.76 -3.73
CA PRO A 421 7.05 11.23 -2.63
C PRO A 421 6.44 10.02 -1.90
N GLY A 422 5.28 9.50 -2.33
CA GLY A 422 4.49 8.59 -1.50
C GLY A 422 4.95 7.12 -1.50
N THR A 423 4.57 6.44 -0.41
CA THR A 423 4.90 5.04 -0.12
C THR A 423 4.17 4.07 -1.06
N GLU A 424 2.93 4.39 -1.48
CA GLU A 424 2.17 3.58 -2.44
C GLU A 424 2.84 3.60 -3.82
N GLU A 425 3.16 4.79 -4.31
CA GLU A 425 3.81 5.00 -5.60
C GLU A 425 5.12 4.24 -5.64
N LYS A 426 5.89 4.28 -4.54
CA LYS A 426 7.10 3.46 -4.42
C LYS A 426 6.81 1.98 -4.55
N LEU A 427 5.74 1.42 -4.00
CA LEU A 427 5.46 -0.01 -4.15
C LEU A 427 5.13 -0.41 -5.59
N ALA A 428 4.45 0.44 -6.35
CA ALA A 428 4.25 0.22 -7.78
C ALA A 428 5.57 0.28 -8.58
N LEU A 429 6.51 1.13 -8.14
CA LEU A 429 7.81 1.30 -8.78
C LEU A 429 8.86 0.26 -8.37
N THR A 430 8.70 -0.32 -7.18
CA THR A 430 9.76 -1.15 -6.57
C THR A 430 9.48 -2.64 -6.63
N THR A 431 8.32 -3.03 -7.10
CA THR A 431 7.87 -4.42 -7.15
C THR A 431 7.26 -4.76 -8.51
N CYS A 432 6.94 -6.03 -8.73
CA CYS A 432 6.22 -6.46 -9.95
C CYS A 432 4.72 -6.10 -9.95
N GLY A 433 4.25 -5.20 -9.08
CA GLY A 433 2.82 -4.97 -8.86
C GLY A 433 2.08 -4.49 -10.11
N LEU A 434 2.74 -3.67 -10.94
CA LEU A 434 2.21 -3.27 -12.25
C LEU A 434 2.01 -4.45 -13.21
N LEU A 435 2.84 -5.48 -13.11
CA LEU A 435 2.72 -6.70 -13.92
C LEU A 435 1.65 -7.65 -13.37
N THR A 436 1.46 -7.68 -12.05
CA THR A 436 0.66 -8.72 -11.39
C THR A 436 -0.70 -8.25 -10.89
N GLN A 437 -0.94 -6.95 -10.74
CA GLN A 437 -2.21 -6.41 -10.22
C GLN A 437 -2.85 -5.31 -11.09
N HIS A 438 -2.17 -4.78 -12.10
CA HIS A 438 -2.75 -3.76 -12.98
C HIS A 438 -3.61 -4.42 -14.08
N HIS A 439 -4.89 -4.05 -14.19
CA HIS A 439 -5.86 -4.69 -15.10
C HIS A 439 -5.42 -4.66 -16.58
N ALA A 440 -4.80 -3.55 -17.02
CA ALA A 440 -4.31 -3.40 -18.39
C ALA A 440 -3.17 -4.38 -18.77
N VAL A 441 -2.49 -4.99 -17.79
CA VAL A 441 -1.36 -5.91 -17.99
C VAL A 441 -1.72 -7.35 -17.58
N ASN A 442 -2.44 -7.50 -16.47
CA ASN A 442 -2.87 -8.81 -15.96
C ASN A 442 -4.37 -9.05 -16.23
N PRO A 443 -4.72 -9.96 -17.17
CA PRO A 443 -6.11 -10.28 -17.46
C PRO A 443 -6.84 -10.96 -16.30
N MET A 444 -6.12 -11.57 -15.35
CA MET A 444 -6.73 -12.24 -14.19
C MET A 444 -7.39 -11.25 -13.22
N VAL A 445 -7.05 -9.97 -13.31
CA VAL A 445 -7.69 -8.90 -12.54
C VAL A 445 -9.16 -8.76 -12.92
N MET A 446 -9.50 -9.07 -14.18
CA MET A 446 -10.86 -8.99 -14.71
C MET A 446 -11.57 -10.35 -14.76
N ASP A 447 -10.91 -11.42 -14.30
CA ASP A 447 -11.54 -12.74 -14.20
C ASP A 447 -12.26 -12.85 -12.86
N ASN A 448 -13.60 -12.87 -12.89
CA ASN A 448 -14.43 -13.03 -11.69
C ASN A 448 -14.13 -14.31 -10.90
N LYS A 449 -13.50 -15.33 -11.51
CA LYS A 449 -13.03 -16.52 -10.77
C LYS A 449 -11.92 -16.22 -9.77
N SER A 450 -11.23 -15.09 -9.96
CA SER A 450 -10.23 -14.57 -9.02
C SER A 450 -10.87 -13.85 -7.82
N TYR A 451 -12.19 -13.62 -7.83
CA TYR A 451 -12.86 -12.86 -6.78
C TYR A 451 -13.34 -13.80 -5.68
N VAL A 452 -12.97 -13.50 -4.44
CA VAL A 452 -13.23 -14.34 -3.27
C VAL A 452 -14.08 -13.57 -2.27
N GLN A 453 -15.32 -14.00 -2.11
CA GLN A 453 -16.23 -13.42 -1.14
C GLN A 453 -15.81 -13.80 0.28
N MET A 454 -15.81 -12.82 1.19
CA MET A 454 -15.50 -13.03 2.61
C MET A 454 -16.61 -12.52 3.52
N ILE A 455 -16.78 -13.20 4.66
CA ILE A 455 -17.60 -12.72 5.77
C ILE A 455 -16.67 -11.98 6.72
N ALA A 456 -16.71 -10.65 6.68
CA ALA A 456 -15.79 -9.80 7.44
C ALA A 456 -16.18 -9.62 8.92
N SER A 457 -17.35 -10.14 9.31
CA SER A 457 -17.87 -10.13 10.69
C SER A 457 -18.38 -11.52 11.07
N GLU A 458 -17.62 -12.25 11.90
CA GLU A 458 -18.27 -13.26 12.75
C GLU A 458 -18.85 -12.55 13.97
N PRO A 459 -20.07 -12.90 14.43
CA PRO A 459 -20.55 -12.43 15.72
C PRO A 459 -19.59 -12.94 16.82
N PRO A 460 -19.36 -12.16 17.89
CA PRO A 460 -18.51 -12.60 18.98
C PRO A 460 -19.01 -13.96 19.47
N LYS A 461 -18.12 -14.97 19.49
CA LYS A 461 -18.43 -16.26 20.10
C LYS A 461 -18.88 -15.99 21.52
N THR A 462 -20.13 -16.31 21.82
CA THR A 462 -20.67 -16.26 23.18
C THR A 462 -19.68 -17.02 24.06
N PRO A 463 -19.21 -16.46 25.19
CA PRO A 463 -18.36 -17.22 26.08
C PRO A 463 -19.18 -18.41 26.56
N THR A 464 -18.79 -19.63 26.17
CA THR A 464 -19.28 -20.82 26.84
C THR A 464 -18.79 -20.73 28.27
N SER A 465 -19.66 -20.32 29.18
CA SER A 465 -19.45 -20.45 30.62
C SER A 465 -19.10 -21.91 30.90
N LYS A 466 -17.89 -22.15 31.40
CA LYS A 466 -17.55 -23.38 32.11
C LYS A 466 -17.47 -23.06 33.58
#